data_AF-A0A2E5XAL6-F1
#
_entry.id   AF-A0A2E5XAL6-F1
#
_cell.length_a   1.000
_cell.length_b   1.000
_cell.length_c   1.000
_cell.angle_alpha   90.00
_cell.angle_beta   90.00
_cell.angle_gamma   90.00
#
_symmetry.space_group_name_H-M   'P 1'
#
loop_
_entity.id
_entity.type
_entity.pdbx_description
1 polymer ?
#
loop_
_entity_poly.entity_id
_entity_poly.type
_entity_poly.pdbx_seq_one_letter_code
_entity_poly.pdbx_strand_id
1 'polypeptide(L)'
;MIETAPDIQLLNEQVEKASRTTDLIRAEIGKTIIGQGSMIDKLLIGLLANGHVLLEGVPGLAKTLAINSLSKTIKANFSRIQFTPDLLPADVVGTLIYNPKEESFKVKKGPIFANFVLADEINRAPAKVQSALLEAMQERQVTIGNDTFDMPKPFLVLATQNPVEQEGTYPLPEAQVDRFLLKVVIGYPTKEEEQAILKANLKPEGLHDPKAVVSTKEILAARELVRGIYMDEKVEKYIVDLVFATRSPENVGLGHLTELIGFGASPRASIGLGIASKAHAFLNHRGYVVPEDVRAVAMDVLRHRIGLTFEAEAENITQEQIVTEIMDMVVVP
;
A
#
# COMPACT_ATOMS: atom_id res chain seq x y z
N MET A 1 -2.34 -12.88 25.49
CA MET A 1 -0.92 -12.48 25.37
C MET A 1 -0.15 -13.75 25.08
N ILE A 2 0.66 -13.76 24.02
CA ILE A 2 1.57 -14.87 23.70
C ILE A 2 2.76 -14.66 24.62
N GLU A 3 2.82 -15.38 25.73
CA GLU A 3 3.81 -15.15 26.79
C GLU A 3 4.84 -16.27 26.89
N THR A 4 4.64 -17.38 26.20
CA THR A 4 5.48 -18.57 26.36
C THR A 4 6.10 -19.02 25.02
N ALA A 5 7.31 -19.57 25.07
CA ALA A 5 7.99 -20.14 23.91
C ALA A 5 7.15 -21.21 23.15
N PRO A 6 6.35 -22.06 23.83
CA PRO A 6 5.38 -22.95 23.18
C PRO A 6 4.32 -22.22 22.34
N ASP A 7 3.81 -21.08 22.80
CA ASP A 7 2.79 -20.31 22.07
C ASP A 7 3.36 -19.70 20.78
N ILE A 8 4.62 -19.25 20.83
CA ILE A 8 5.34 -18.74 19.65
C ILE A 8 5.59 -19.86 18.64
N GLN A 9 5.95 -21.07 19.09
CA GLN A 9 6.14 -22.22 18.21
C GLN A 9 4.83 -22.59 17.48
N LEU A 10 3.72 -22.68 18.22
CA LEU A 10 2.40 -22.96 17.63
C LEU A 10 2.00 -21.89 16.61
N LEU A 11 2.21 -20.62 16.94
CA LEU A 11 1.95 -19.51 16.03
C LEU A 11 2.84 -19.60 14.78
N ASN A 12 4.11 -19.96 14.93
CA ASN A 12 5.03 -20.12 13.81
C ASN A 12 4.57 -21.22 12.86
N GLU A 13 4.10 -22.37 13.37
CA GLU A 13 3.53 -23.45 12.54
C GLU A 13 2.27 -22.98 11.79
N GLN A 14 1.39 -22.23 12.45
CA GLN A 14 0.19 -21.66 11.82
C GLN A 14 0.55 -20.68 10.72
N VAL A 15 1.52 -19.79 10.98
CA VAL A 15 2.00 -18.81 10.01
C VAL A 15 2.69 -19.50 8.84
N GLU A 16 3.57 -20.48 9.07
CA GLU A 16 4.24 -21.22 8.00
C GLU A 16 3.22 -21.91 7.08
N LYS A 17 2.17 -22.52 7.65
CA LYS A 17 1.12 -23.14 6.85
C LYS A 17 0.31 -22.10 6.06
N ALA A 18 -0.08 -21.00 6.68
CA ALA A 18 -0.91 -19.98 6.04
C ALA A 18 -0.15 -19.17 4.97
N SER A 19 1.12 -18.85 5.22
CA SER A 19 1.98 -18.06 4.32
C SER A 19 2.32 -18.79 3.02
N ARG A 20 2.20 -20.12 2.95
CA ARG A 20 2.25 -20.86 1.67
C ARG A 20 1.24 -20.36 0.63
N THR A 21 0.11 -19.81 1.07
CA THR A 21 -0.85 -19.16 0.15
C THR A 21 -0.24 -17.97 -0.58
N THR A 22 0.64 -17.20 0.09
CA THR A 22 1.34 -16.07 -0.54
C THR A 22 2.41 -16.52 -1.53
N ASP A 23 3.04 -17.67 -1.33
CA ASP A 23 3.98 -18.24 -2.30
C ASP A 23 3.28 -18.69 -3.56
N LEU A 24 2.09 -19.30 -3.43
CA LEU A 24 1.25 -19.65 -4.57
C LEU A 24 0.88 -18.41 -5.38
N ILE A 25 0.52 -17.32 -4.71
CA ILE A 25 0.21 -16.04 -5.35
C ILE A 25 1.45 -15.49 -6.07
N ARG A 26 2.61 -15.42 -5.39
CA ARG A 26 3.87 -14.96 -5.98
C ARG A 26 4.26 -15.78 -7.22
N ALA A 27 4.20 -17.10 -7.11
CA ALA A 27 4.53 -18.00 -8.21
C ALA A 27 3.57 -17.86 -9.39
N GLU A 28 2.29 -17.60 -9.14
CA GLU A 28 1.31 -17.38 -10.21
C GLU A 28 1.49 -16.02 -10.88
N ILE A 29 1.69 -14.95 -10.11
CA ILE A 29 1.93 -13.60 -10.66
C ILE A 29 3.28 -13.54 -11.42
N GLY A 30 4.32 -14.22 -10.92
CA GLY A 30 5.64 -14.26 -11.54
C GLY A 30 5.68 -14.89 -12.94
N LYS A 31 4.62 -15.61 -13.35
CA LYS A 31 4.45 -16.10 -14.73
C LYS A 31 4.08 -15.00 -15.71
N THR A 32 3.50 -13.91 -15.21
CA THR A 32 2.97 -12.79 -15.99
C THR A 32 3.84 -11.54 -15.84
N ILE A 33 4.40 -11.31 -14.65
CA ILE A 33 5.15 -10.11 -14.31
C ILE A 33 6.60 -10.45 -14.04
N ILE A 34 7.49 -9.76 -14.74
CA ILE A 34 8.93 -10.00 -14.70
C ILE A 34 9.63 -8.82 -14.04
N GLY A 35 10.56 -9.08 -13.13
CA GLY A 35 11.41 -8.04 -12.51
C GLY A 35 10.75 -7.17 -11.45
N GLN A 36 9.55 -7.52 -10.99
CA GLN A 36 8.76 -6.67 -10.06
C GLN A 36 8.41 -7.40 -8.75
N GLY A 37 9.30 -8.29 -8.29
CA GLY A 37 9.10 -9.06 -7.06
C GLY A 37 8.86 -8.16 -5.84
N SER A 38 9.67 -7.10 -5.69
CA SER A 38 9.52 -6.12 -4.62
C SER A 38 8.13 -5.44 -4.64
N MET A 39 7.65 -4.98 -5.81
CA MET A 39 6.31 -4.38 -5.91
C MET A 39 5.23 -5.38 -5.47
N ILE A 40 5.32 -6.64 -5.89
CA ILE A 40 4.35 -7.68 -5.53
C ILE A 40 4.36 -7.88 -4.00
N ASP A 41 5.53 -7.93 -3.37
CA ASP A 41 5.65 -8.05 -1.93
C ASP A 41 5.01 -6.87 -1.19
N LYS A 42 5.22 -5.63 -1.66
CA LYS A 42 4.58 -4.45 -1.08
C LYS A 42 3.05 -4.46 -1.25
N LEU A 43 2.54 -4.94 -2.38
CA LEU A 43 1.10 -5.13 -2.59
C LEU A 43 0.53 -6.21 -1.66
N LEU A 44 1.25 -7.32 -1.45
CA LEU A 44 0.88 -8.36 -0.49
C LEU A 44 0.91 -7.84 0.94
N ILE A 45 1.90 -7.02 1.32
CA ILE A 45 1.94 -6.34 2.62
C ILE A 45 0.72 -5.44 2.78
N GLY A 46 0.40 -4.59 1.81
CA GLY A 46 -0.80 -3.75 1.84
C GLY A 46 -2.09 -4.58 1.99
N LEU A 47 -2.19 -5.68 1.24
CA LEU A 47 -3.30 -6.61 1.33
C LEU A 47 -3.39 -7.26 2.72
N LEU A 48 -2.30 -7.77 3.29
CA LEU A 48 -2.28 -8.47 4.58
C LEU A 48 -2.42 -7.53 5.79
N ALA A 49 -1.90 -6.31 5.68
CA ALA A 49 -1.99 -5.27 6.70
C ALA A 49 -3.33 -4.51 6.67
N ASN A 50 -4.20 -4.81 5.70
CA ASN A 50 -5.43 -4.04 5.43
C ASN A 50 -5.15 -2.53 5.22
N GLY A 51 -4.03 -2.23 4.56
CA GLY A 51 -3.57 -0.88 4.26
C GLY A 51 -3.61 -0.57 2.77
N HIS A 52 -3.72 0.71 2.41
CA HIS A 52 -3.68 1.15 1.02
C HIS A 52 -2.26 1.47 0.57
N VAL A 53 -2.02 1.38 -0.74
CA VAL A 53 -0.70 1.60 -1.32
C VAL A 53 -0.78 2.79 -2.29
N LEU A 54 0.12 3.74 -2.10
CA LEU A 54 0.40 4.81 -3.04
C LEU A 54 1.62 4.40 -3.87
N LEU A 55 1.51 4.45 -5.19
CA LEU A 55 2.55 3.99 -6.10
C LEU A 55 2.99 5.15 -6.98
N GLU A 56 4.22 5.57 -6.79
CA GLU A 56 4.86 6.59 -7.59
C GLU A 56 5.80 5.93 -8.60
N GLY A 57 5.74 6.37 -9.85
CA GLY A 57 6.66 5.90 -10.88
C GLY A 57 6.20 6.28 -12.26
N VAL A 58 7.07 6.10 -13.24
CA VAL A 58 6.79 6.42 -14.63
C VAL A 58 5.72 5.50 -15.25
N PRO A 59 5.04 5.95 -16.33
CA PRO A 59 4.13 5.12 -17.10
C PRO A 59 4.80 3.86 -17.66
N GLY A 60 4.02 2.82 -17.88
CA GLY A 60 4.48 1.59 -18.56
C GLY A 60 5.12 0.52 -17.66
N LEU A 61 5.22 0.74 -16.35
CA LEU A 61 5.83 -0.21 -15.40
C LEU A 61 4.88 -1.34 -14.93
N ALA A 62 3.99 -1.82 -15.80
CA ALA A 62 3.07 -2.93 -15.51
C ALA A 62 2.23 -2.81 -14.22
N LYS A 63 2.03 -1.60 -13.68
CA LYS A 63 1.30 -1.34 -12.42
C LYS A 63 -0.14 -1.89 -12.46
N THR A 64 -0.85 -1.57 -13.54
CA THR A 64 -2.21 -2.07 -13.80
C THR A 64 -2.23 -3.59 -13.93
N LEU A 65 -1.21 -4.15 -14.58
CA LEU A 65 -1.09 -5.61 -14.70
C LEU A 65 -0.84 -6.25 -13.34
N ALA A 66 -0.05 -5.64 -12.45
CA ALA A 66 0.24 -6.13 -11.11
C ALA A 66 -0.99 -6.26 -10.22
N ILE A 67 -1.75 -5.18 -10.05
CA ILE A 67 -2.96 -5.22 -9.22
C ILE A 67 -4.05 -6.11 -9.83
N ASN A 68 -4.22 -6.08 -11.16
CA ASN A 68 -5.18 -6.95 -11.83
C ASN A 68 -4.80 -8.43 -11.67
N SER A 69 -3.53 -8.77 -11.86
CA SER A 69 -3.01 -10.13 -11.65
C SER A 69 -3.24 -10.60 -10.23
N LEU A 70 -2.91 -9.77 -9.24
CA LEU A 70 -3.14 -10.07 -7.83
C LEU A 70 -4.63 -10.33 -7.55
N SER A 71 -5.54 -9.49 -8.06
CA SER A 71 -6.98 -9.68 -7.87
C SER A 71 -7.49 -11.02 -8.42
N LYS A 72 -6.99 -11.44 -9.58
CA LYS A 72 -7.34 -12.71 -10.22
C LYS A 72 -6.84 -13.90 -9.40
N THR A 73 -5.61 -13.83 -8.88
CA THR A 73 -5.05 -14.91 -8.06
C THR A 73 -5.84 -15.23 -6.81
N ILE A 74 -6.58 -14.25 -6.26
CA ILE A 74 -7.39 -14.44 -5.05
C ILE A 74 -8.91 -14.49 -5.29
N LYS A 75 -9.35 -14.59 -6.55
CA LYS A 75 -10.76 -14.60 -6.97
C LYS A 75 -11.54 -13.38 -6.44
N ALA A 76 -10.98 -12.20 -6.64
CA ALA A 76 -11.54 -10.93 -6.16
C ALA A 76 -11.92 -9.99 -7.32
N ASN A 77 -12.87 -9.10 -7.07
CA ASN A 77 -13.30 -8.13 -8.07
C ASN A 77 -12.26 -7.01 -8.21
N PHE A 78 -11.95 -6.66 -9.46
CA PHE A 78 -11.06 -5.56 -9.81
C PHE A 78 -11.84 -4.44 -10.49
N SER A 79 -11.47 -3.20 -10.17
CA SER A 79 -11.98 -2.00 -10.81
C SER A 79 -10.85 -1.01 -11.03
N ARG A 80 -10.86 -0.35 -12.19
CA ARG A 80 -9.93 0.72 -12.53
C ARG A 80 -10.71 2.01 -12.66
N ILE A 81 -10.23 3.05 -11.97
CA ILE A 81 -10.75 4.40 -12.01
C ILE A 81 -9.61 5.28 -12.52
N GLN A 82 -9.80 5.86 -13.69
CA GLN A 82 -8.89 6.87 -14.22
C GLN A 82 -9.31 8.21 -13.63
N PHE A 83 -8.42 8.88 -12.91
CA PHE A 83 -8.68 10.20 -12.36
C PHE A 83 -8.43 11.24 -13.46
N THR A 84 -9.42 12.08 -13.70
CA THR A 84 -9.40 13.15 -14.69
C THR A 84 -9.92 14.46 -14.08
N PRO A 85 -9.59 15.63 -14.64
CA PRO A 85 -10.00 16.92 -14.08
C PRO A 85 -11.52 17.13 -14.02
N ASP A 86 -12.28 16.43 -14.88
CA ASP A 86 -13.73 16.49 -15.01
C ASP A 86 -14.48 15.44 -14.16
N LEU A 87 -13.76 14.51 -13.53
CA LEU A 87 -14.35 13.44 -12.74
C LEU A 87 -15.14 14.03 -11.55
N LEU A 88 -16.32 13.49 -11.26
CA LEU A 88 -17.11 13.89 -10.10
C LEU A 88 -17.01 12.84 -8.97
N PRO A 89 -17.21 13.23 -7.70
CA PRO A 89 -17.28 12.27 -6.60
C PRO A 89 -18.30 11.14 -6.83
N ALA A 90 -19.42 11.47 -7.46
CA ALA A 90 -20.48 10.53 -7.81
C ALA A 90 -20.04 9.47 -8.84
N ASP A 91 -19.05 9.76 -9.68
CA ASP A 91 -18.50 8.80 -10.66
C ASP A 91 -17.57 7.77 -10.00
N VAL A 92 -17.02 8.09 -8.82
CA VAL A 92 -16.18 7.20 -8.01
C VAL A 92 -17.05 6.36 -7.08
N VAL A 93 -17.90 7.04 -6.30
CA VAL A 93 -18.70 6.45 -5.24
C VAL A 93 -19.96 5.81 -5.79
N GLY A 94 -20.66 6.46 -6.72
CA GLY A 94 -21.98 6.08 -7.18
C GLY A 94 -23.01 7.19 -6.98
N THR A 95 -24.20 6.99 -7.56
CA THR A 95 -25.26 8.00 -7.60
C THR A 95 -26.65 7.37 -7.55
N LEU A 96 -27.66 8.19 -7.29
CA LEU A 96 -29.06 7.80 -7.43
C LEU A 96 -29.50 8.01 -8.89
N ILE A 97 -29.96 6.93 -9.51
CA ILE A 97 -30.56 6.96 -10.85
C ILE A 97 -32.09 6.86 -10.73
N TYR A 98 -32.81 7.75 -11.39
CA TYR A 98 -34.27 7.63 -11.49
C TYR A 98 -34.62 6.48 -12.43
N ASN A 99 -35.48 5.56 -11.97
CA ASN A 99 -36.02 4.47 -12.77
C ASN A 99 -37.46 4.82 -13.19
N PRO A 100 -37.70 5.24 -14.44
CA PRO A 100 -39.02 5.66 -14.89
C PRO A 100 -40.07 4.55 -14.84
N LYS A 101 -39.67 3.28 -14.89
CA LYS A 101 -40.60 2.14 -14.84
C LYS A 101 -41.19 1.92 -13.45
N GLU A 102 -40.44 2.29 -12.41
CA GLU A 102 -40.83 2.08 -11.01
C GLU A 102 -41.10 3.40 -10.29
N GLU A 103 -41.06 4.52 -11.02
CA GLU A 103 -41.19 5.89 -10.51
C GLU A 103 -40.38 6.15 -9.22
N SER A 104 -39.19 5.53 -9.13
CA SER A 104 -38.36 5.50 -7.92
C SER A 104 -36.89 5.72 -8.22
N PHE A 105 -36.14 6.20 -7.22
CA PHE A 105 -34.69 6.34 -7.31
C PHE A 105 -34.01 5.03 -6.87
N LYS A 106 -33.11 4.50 -7.70
CA LYS A 106 -32.27 3.34 -7.38
C LYS A 106 -30.82 3.77 -7.23
N VAL A 107 -30.13 3.18 -6.25
CA VAL A 107 -28.69 3.37 -6.08
C VAL A 107 -27.94 2.62 -7.18
N LYS A 108 -27.13 3.36 -7.94
CA LYS A 108 -26.11 2.80 -8.83
C LYS A 108 -24.76 2.92 -8.14
N LYS A 109 -24.24 1.78 -7.64
CA LYS A 109 -22.92 1.69 -7.03
C LYS A 109 -21.83 2.07 -8.04
N GLY A 110 -20.90 2.91 -7.60
CA GLY A 110 -19.75 3.32 -8.40
C GLY A 110 -18.65 2.26 -8.48
N PRO A 111 -17.61 2.52 -9.27
CA PRO A 111 -16.48 1.62 -9.47
C PRO A 111 -15.66 1.36 -8.20
N ILE A 112 -15.83 2.14 -7.13
CA ILE A 112 -15.14 1.90 -5.85
C ILE A 112 -15.60 0.61 -5.15
N PHE A 113 -16.78 0.09 -5.49
CA PHE A 113 -17.33 -1.16 -4.93
C PHE A 113 -16.69 -2.42 -5.54
N ALA A 114 -15.36 -2.51 -5.47
CA ALA A 114 -14.57 -3.66 -5.86
C ALA A 114 -13.55 -4.01 -4.76
N ASN A 115 -13.06 -5.25 -4.73
CA ASN A 115 -12.07 -5.67 -3.75
C ASN A 115 -10.72 -4.97 -3.99
N PHE A 116 -10.35 -4.81 -5.26
CA PHE A 116 -9.16 -4.10 -5.69
C PHE A 116 -9.57 -2.92 -6.56
N VAL A 117 -9.18 -1.73 -6.14
CA VAL A 117 -9.41 -0.49 -6.89
C VAL A 117 -8.05 0.09 -7.28
N LEU A 118 -7.81 0.21 -8.58
CA LEU A 118 -6.72 1.01 -9.12
C LEU A 118 -7.24 2.44 -9.33
N ALA A 119 -6.74 3.40 -8.55
CA ALA A 119 -6.99 4.82 -8.72
C ALA A 119 -5.82 5.43 -9.49
N ASP A 120 -5.93 5.45 -10.82
CA ASP A 120 -4.85 5.86 -11.70
C ASP A 120 -4.77 7.38 -11.79
N GLU A 121 -3.58 7.95 -11.60
CA GLU A 121 -3.30 9.39 -11.67
C GLU A 121 -4.16 10.23 -10.72
N ILE A 122 -4.22 9.82 -9.44
CA ILE A 122 -5.06 10.46 -8.41
C ILE A 122 -4.85 11.98 -8.30
N ASN A 123 -3.64 12.44 -8.64
CA ASN A 123 -3.27 13.85 -8.67
C ASN A 123 -3.87 14.64 -9.86
N ARG A 124 -4.62 14.03 -10.78
CA ARG A 124 -5.28 14.74 -11.89
C ARG A 124 -6.72 15.17 -11.59
N ALA A 125 -7.34 14.62 -10.56
CA ALA A 125 -8.70 15.00 -10.17
C ALA A 125 -8.70 16.09 -9.09
N PRO A 126 -9.76 16.92 -9.01
CA PRO A 126 -9.93 17.90 -7.96
C PRO A 126 -9.94 17.29 -6.55
N ALA A 127 -9.56 18.07 -5.55
CA ALA A 127 -9.49 17.65 -4.14
C ALA A 127 -10.80 17.02 -3.60
N LYS A 128 -11.97 17.44 -4.10
CA LYS A 128 -13.27 16.85 -3.71
C LYS A 128 -13.40 15.38 -4.12
N VAL A 129 -12.87 15.02 -5.28
CA VAL A 129 -12.90 13.64 -5.81
C VAL A 129 -11.90 12.78 -5.06
N GLN A 130 -10.70 13.32 -4.82
CA GLN A 130 -9.68 12.68 -3.98
C GLN A 130 -10.24 12.37 -2.59
N SER A 131 -10.89 13.34 -1.94
CA SER A 131 -11.53 13.16 -0.64
C SER A 131 -12.58 12.05 -0.63
N ALA A 132 -13.40 11.91 -1.67
CA ALA A 132 -14.41 10.85 -1.75
C ALA A 132 -13.79 9.43 -1.77
N LEU A 133 -12.68 9.25 -2.49
CA LEU A 133 -11.91 8.00 -2.46
C LEU A 133 -11.29 7.75 -1.07
N LEU A 134 -10.67 8.78 -0.49
CA LEU A 134 -9.98 8.69 0.80
C LEU A 134 -10.94 8.45 1.98
N GLU A 135 -12.16 8.97 1.91
CA GLU A 135 -13.23 8.70 2.86
C GLU A 135 -13.59 7.21 2.83
N ALA A 136 -13.85 6.64 1.65
CA ALA A 136 -14.12 5.22 1.51
C ALA A 136 -12.95 4.33 1.99
N MET A 137 -11.71 4.77 1.77
CA MET A 137 -10.51 4.11 2.28
C MET A 137 -10.48 4.07 3.80
N GLN A 138 -10.82 5.18 4.47
CA GLN A 138 -10.75 5.31 5.92
C GLN A 138 -11.95 4.68 6.63
N GLU A 139 -13.17 4.99 6.16
CA GLU A 139 -14.42 4.57 6.80
C GLU A 139 -14.85 3.15 6.41
N ARG A 140 -14.31 2.60 5.31
CA ARG A 140 -14.66 1.27 4.78
C ARG A 140 -16.15 1.12 4.41
N GLN A 141 -16.85 2.23 4.27
CA GLN A 141 -18.24 2.33 3.84
C GLN A 141 -18.42 3.64 3.09
N VAL A 142 -19.48 3.74 2.30
CA VAL A 142 -19.88 5.00 1.68
C VAL A 142 -21.40 5.16 1.72
N THR A 143 -21.86 6.38 1.93
CA THR A 143 -23.29 6.73 1.91
C THR A 143 -23.68 7.30 0.55
N ILE A 144 -24.72 6.75 -0.07
CA ILE A 144 -25.28 7.23 -1.34
C ILE A 144 -26.75 7.56 -1.11
N GLY A 145 -27.10 8.85 -1.18
CA GLY A 145 -28.43 9.30 -0.77
C GLY A 145 -28.60 9.10 0.74
N ASN A 146 -29.55 8.25 1.12
CA ASN A 146 -29.86 7.95 2.53
C ASN A 146 -29.30 6.59 3.00
N ASP A 147 -28.75 5.79 2.09
CA ASP A 147 -28.32 4.42 2.38
C ASP A 147 -26.79 4.34 2.48
N THR A 148 -26.30 3.67 3.53
CA THR A 148 -24.86 3.39 3.72
C THR A 148 -24.53 1.98 3.24
N PHE A 149 -23.43 1.86 2.50
CA PHE A 149 -22.98 0.61 1.92
C PHE A 149 -21.54 0.29 2.32
N ASP A 150 -21.34 -0.90 2.88
CA ASP A 150 -20.00 -1.40 3.20
C ASP A 150 -19.18 -1.69 1.94
N MET A 151 -17.86 -1.47 2.05
CA MET A 151 -16.90 -1.91 1.04
C MET A 151 -16.73 -3.43 1.08
N PRO A 152 -16.50 -4.08 -0.08
CA PRO A 152 -16.27 -5.52 -0.12
C PRO A 152 -14.98 -5.90 0.62
N LYS A 153 -14.95 -7.08 1.24
CA LYS A 153 -13.79 -7.56 2.00
C LYS A 153 -13.07 -8.70 1.24
N PRO A 154 -11.74 -8.63 1.05
CA PRO A 154 -10.83 -7.52 1.37
C PRO A 154 -11.06 -6.30 0.46
N PHE A 155 -10.72 -5.11 0.96
CA PHE A 155 -10.71 -3.85 0.20
C PHE A 155 -9.29 -3.27 0.15
N LEU A 156 -8.71 -3.16 -1.04
CA LEU A 156 -7.40 -2.59 -1.29
C LEU A 156 -7.52 -1.53 -2.40
N VAL A 157 -6.95 -0.35 -2.12
CA VAL A 157 -6.81 0.72 -3.11
C VAL A 157 -5.33 0.87 -3.39
N LEU A 158 -4.97 0.80 -4.68
CA LEU A 158 -3.67 1.19 -5.20
C LEU A 158 -3.88 2.51 -5.94
N ALA A 159 -3.38 3.60 -5.38
CA ALA A 159 -3.39 4.90 -6.06
C ALA A 159 -2.07 5.09 -6.78
N THR A 160 -2.08 5.64 -8.00
CA THR A 160 -0.85 5.99 -8.72
C THR A 160 -0.70 7.50 -8.82
N GLN A 161 0.54 7.96 -8.75
CA GLN A 161 0.93 9.33 -9.09
C GLN A 161 2.01 9.28 -10.17
N ASN A 162 1.87 10.13 -11.18
CA ASN A 162 2.90 10.34 -12.18
C ASN A 162 3.71 11.59 -11.78
N PRO A 163 5.00 11.46 -11.44
CA PRO A 163 5.81 12.60 -10.98
C PRO A 163 6.19 13.57 -12.11
N VAL A 164 6.04 13.17 -13.39
CA VAL A 164 6.55 13.93 -14.54
C VAL A 164 5.52 14.96 -15.08
N GLU A 165 4.23 14.72 -14.86
CA GLU A 165 3.17 15.63 -15.32
C GLU A 165 2.95 16.74 -14.28
N GLN A 166 3.41 17.96 -14.59
CA GLN A 166 3.20 19.13 -13.72
C GLN A 166 1.95 19.95 -14.12
N GLU A 167 1.53 19.92 -15.39
CA GLU A 167 0.36 20.69 -15.84
C GLU A 167 -0.97 20.03 -15.43
N GLY A 168 -1.84 20.81 -14.80
CA GLY A 168 -3.19 20.36 -14.46
C GLY A 168 -3.24 19.32 -13.33
N THR A 169 -2.24 19.28 -12.45
CA THR A 169 -2.22 18.39 -11.28
C THR A 169 -2.56 19.10 -9.98
N TYR A 170 -3.23 18.37 -9.11
CA TYR A 170 -3.62 18.71 -7.75
C TYR A 170 -2.87 17.77 -6.80
N PRO A 171 -1.76 18.21 -6.19
CA PRO A 171 -1.01 17.38 -5.26
C PRO A 171 -1.91 16.96 -4.10
N LEU A 172 -1.73 15.72 -3.62
CA LEU A 172 -2.40 15.26 -2.42
C LEU A 172 -1.79 16.00 -1.21
N PRO A 173 -2.60 16.69 -0.39
CA PRO A 173 -2.14 17.23 0.88
C PRO A 173 -1.54 16.14 1.78
N GLU A 174 -0.63 16.51 2.67
CA GLU A 174 0.15 15.57 3.47
C GLU A 174 -0.76 14.73 4.39
N ALA A 175 -1.80 15.35 4.94
CA ALA A 175 -2.84 14.68 5.72
C ALA A 175 -3.59 13.60 4.92
N GLN A 176 -3.66 13.72 3.59
CA GLN A 176 -4.27 12.74 2.70
C GLN A 176 -3.30 11.60 2.39
N VAL A 177 -2.05 11.93 2.12
CA VAL A 177 -0.99 10.96 1.86
C VAL A 177 -0.73 10.05 3.08
N ASP A 178 -0.84 10.59 4.31
CA ASP A 178 -0.69 9.82 5.56
C ASP A 178 -1.72 8.67 5.72
N ARG A 179 -2.84 8.70 4.97
CA ARG A 179 -3.84 7.62 4.95
C ARG A 179 -3.38 6.37 4.21
N PHE A 180 -2.35 6.47 3.37
CA PHE A 180 -1.74 5.31 2.71
C PHE A 180 -0.76 4.63 3.66
N LEU A 181 -0.81 3.30 3.74
CA LEU A 181 0.14 2.54 4.55
C LEU A 181 1.54 2.66 3.97
N LEU A 182 1.67 2.42 2.67
CA LEU A 182 2.93 2.40 1.93
C LEU A 182 2.91 3.43 0.79
N LYS A 183 4.00 4.17 0.60
CA LYS A 183 4.37 4.82 -0.66
C LYS A 183 5.52 4.03 -1.29
N VAL A 184 5.25 3.41 -2.43
CA VAL A 184 6.20 2.58 -3.19
C VAL A 184 6.65 3.35 -4.42
N VAL A 185 7.96 3.55 -4.55
CA VAL A 185 8.58 4.18 -5.72
C VAL A 185 9.14 3.08 -6.62
N ILE A 186 8.73 3.08 -7.90
CA ILE A 186 9.14 2.07 -8.88
C ILE A 186 9.96 2.72 -9.99
N GLY A 187 11.16 2.20 -10.20
CA GLY A 187 12.05 2.56 -11.31
C GLY A 187 11.84 1.70 -12.55
N TYR A 188 12.62 1.99 -13.59
CA TYR A 188 12.69 1.14 -14.79
C TYR A 188 13.28 -0.24 -14.47
N PRO A 189 12.84 -1.30 -15.17
CA PRO A 189 13.42 -2.63 -15.06
C PRO A 189 14.90 -2.63 -15.48
N THR A 190 15.66 -3.65 -15.05
CA THR A 190 17.02 -3.85 -15.58
C THR A 190 16.99 -4.27 -17.05
N LYS A 191 18.14 -4.20 -17.74
CA LYS A 191 18.24 -4.63 -19.14
C LYS A 191 17.82 -6.09 -19.35
N GLU A 192 18.15 -6.96 -18.39
CA GLU A 192 17.83 -8.38 -18.41
C GLU A 192 16.33 -8.60 -18.23
N GLU A 193 15.72 -7.88 -17.29
CA GLU A 193 14.28 -7.89 -17.05
C GLU A 193 13.52 -7.33 -18.25
N GLU A 194 13.96 -6.22 -18.83
CA GLU A 194 13.37 -5.61 -20.01
C GLU A 194 13.47 -6.53 -21.24
N GLN A 195 14.60 -7.21 -21.43
CA GLN A 195 14.73 -8.22 -22.47
C GLN A 195 13.75 -9.40 -22.26
N ALA A 196 13.54 -9.83 -21.02
CA ALA A 196 12.59 -10.89 -20.70
C ALA A 196 11.14 -10.43 -20.91
N ILE A 197 10.80 -9.18 -20.57
CA ILE A 197 9.50 -8.54 -20.87
C ILE A 197 9.27 -8.50 -22.38
N LEU A 198 10.27 -8.08 -23.17
CA LEU A 198 10.20 -8.05 -24.63
C LEU A 198 9.91 -9.45 -25.18
N LYS A 199 10.69 -10.46 -24.76
CA LYS A 199 10.49 -11.86 -25.18
C LYS A 199 9.11 -12.38 -24.82
N ALA A 200 8.59 -12.03 -23.64
CA ALA A 200 7.26 -12.48 -23.20
C ALA A 200 6.12 -11.83 -24.01
N ASN A 201 6.22 -10.54 -24.32
CA ASN A 201 5.19 -9.82 -25.09
C ASN A 201 5.18 -10.17 -26.59
N LEU A 202 6.30 -10.65 -27.13
CA LEU A 202 6.40 -11.08 -28.54
C LEU A 202 5.92 -12.53 -28.77
N LYS A 203 5.56 -13.27 -27.71
CA LYS A 203 5.02 -14.63 -27.87
C LYS A 203 3.65 -14.60 -28.54
N PRO A 204 3.36 -15.48 -29.51
CA PRO A 204 2.04 -15.55 -30.17
C PRO A 204 0.87 -15.78 -29.19
N GLU A 205 1.14 -16.49 -28.09
CA GLU A 205 0.14 -16.83 -27.07
C GLU A 205 -0.17 -15.67 -26.11
N GLY A 206 0.59 -14.57 -26.20
CA GLY A 206 0.50 -13.43 -25.29
C GLY A 206 1.05 -13.71 -23.89
N LEU A 207 0.78 -12.79 -22.97
CA LEU A 207 1.15 -12.96 -21.55
C LEU A 207 0.23 -13.97 -20.87
N HIS A 208 0.78 -14.72 -19.91
CA HIS A 208 0.01 -15.66 -19.09
C HIS A 208 -1.12 -14.93 -18.35
N ASP A 209 -2.34 -15.48 -18.41
CA ASP A 209 -3.48 -14.98 -17.63
C ASP A 209 -3.52 -15.64 -16.25
N PRO A 210 -3.31 -14.91 -15.15
CA PRO A 210 -3.24 -15.48 -13.81
C PRO A 210 -4.52 -16.22 -13.40
N LYS A 211 -4.36 -17.42 -12.86
CA LYS A 211 -5.47 -18.23 -12.36
C LYS A 211 -5.71 -17.98 -10.87
N ALA A 212 -6.95 -18.17 -10.44
CA ALA A 212 -7.29 -18.16 -9.02
C ALA A 212 -6.62 -19.35 -8.32
N VAL A 213 -5.73 -19.05 -7.38
CA VAL A 213 -4.97 -20.02 -6.58
C VAL A 213 -5.33 -19.97 -5.10
N VAL A 214 -5.90 -18.85 -4.66
CA VAL A 214 -6.32 -18.62 -3.27
C VAL A 214 -7.72 -17.98 -3.28
N SER A 215 -8.46 -18.11 -2.19
CA SER A 215 -9.75 -17.46 -2.00
C SER A 215 -9.64 -16.19 -1.14
N THR A 216 -10.58 -15.26 -1.31
CA THR A 216 -10.69 -14.08 -0.43
C THR A 216 -10.82 -14.44 1.05
N LYS A 217 -11.45 -15.57 1.39
CA LYS A 217 -11.59 -16.05 2.77
C LYS A 217 -10.25 -16.44 3.40
N GLU A 218 -9.38 -17.08 2.63
CA GLU A 218 -8.03 -17.43 3.08
C GLU A 218 -7.19 -16.18 3.33
N ILE A 219 -7.32 -15.15 2.48
CA ILE A 219 -6.67 -13.85 2.71
C ILE A 219 -7.19 -13.18 3.99
N LEU A 220 -8.50 -13.22 4.24
CA LEU A 220 -9.06 -12.68 5.48
C LEU A 220 -8.56 -13.43 6.73
N ALA A 221 -8.45 -14.76 6.66
CA ALA A 221 -7.87 -15.55 7.74
C ALA A 221 -6.38 -15.21 7.96
N ALA A 222 -5.61 -15.03 6.88
CA ALA A 222 -4.21 -14.62 6.94
C ALA A 222 -4.05 -13.24 7.59
N ARG A 223 -4.94 -12.27 7.30
CA ARG A 223 -4.93 -10.95 7.96
C ARG A 223 -5.06 -11.04 9.48
N GLU A 224 -5.94 -11.90 9.98
CA GLU A 224 -6.11 -12.09 11.42
C GLU A 224 -4.88 -12.75 12.05
N LEU A 225 -4.26 -13.72 11.37
CA LEU A 225 -2.98 -14.30 11.81
C LEU A 225 -1.85 -13.25 11.84
N VAL A 226 -1.76 -12.40 10.82
CA VAL A 226 -0.76 -11.32 10.74
C VAL A 226 -0.86 -10.38 11.93
N ARG A 227 -2.08 -10.02 12.37
CA ARG A 227 -2.26 -9.19 13.58
C ARG A 227 -1.74 -9.88 14.85
N GLY A 228 -1.91 -11.21 14.91
CA GLY A 228 -1.47 -12.07 16.00
C GLY A 228 0.02 -12.36 16.04
N ILE A 229 0.80 -12.04 14.99
CA ILE A 229 2.26 -12.22 14.96
C ILE A 229 2.91 -11.54 16.16
N TYR A 230 3.81 -12.25 16.82
CA TYR A 230 4.50 -11.77 18.01
C TYR A 230 5.48 -10.64 17.67
N MET A 231 5.51 -9.61 18.51
CA MET A 231 6.46 -8.50 18.43
C MET A 231 6.99 -8.26 19.84
N ASP A 232 8.30 -8.34 20.00
CA ASP A 232 8.96 -8.10 21.28
C ASP A 232 8.96 -6.60 21.62
N GLU A 233 8.89 -6.26 22.90
CA GLU A 233 8.89 -4.87 23.40
C GLU A 233 10.08 -4.06 22.87
N LYS A 234 11.25 -4.69 22.67
CA LYS A 234 12.41 -4.01 22.10
C LYS A 234 12.18 -3.59 20.65
N VAL A 235 11.48 -4.40 19.87
CA VAL A 235 11.12 -4.07 18.48
C VAL A 235 10.05 -2.98 18.44
N GLU A 236 9.08 -3.04 19.36
CA GLU A 236 8.09 -1.95 19.54
C GLU A 236 8.77 -0.62 19.86
N LYS A 237 9.73 -0.65 20.80
CA LYS A 237 10.53 0.52 21.16
C LYS A 237 11.36 1.02 19.97
N TYR A 238 12.00 0.14 19.22
CA TYR A 238 12.73 0.52 18.00
C TYR A 238 11.84 1.23 16.97
N ILE A 239 10.61 0.75 16.76
CA ILE A 239 9.62 1.41 15.88
C ILE A 239 9.28 2.81 16.40
N VAL A 240 9.07 2.95 17.72
CA VAL A 240 8.77 4.24 18.33
C VAL A 240 9.95 5.19 18.20
N ASP A 241 11.17 4.72 18.48
CA ASP A 241 12.40 5.51 18.39
C ASP A 241 12.64 6.02 16.96
N LEU A 242 12.42 5.19 15.93
CA LEU A 242 12.48 5.60 14.52
C LEU A 242 11.48 6.74 14.22
N VAL A 243 10.23 6.60 14.67
CA VAL A 243 9.20 7.62 14.41
C VAL A 243 9.48 8.91 15.19
N PHE A 244 9.92 8.81 16.44
CA PHE A 244 10.29 9.99 17.23
C PHE A 244 11.52 10.70 16.68
N ALA A 245 12.50 9.97 16.12
CA ALA A 245 13.65 10.56 15.45
C ALA A 245 13.25 11.43 14.24
N THR A 246 12.11 11.17 13.59
CA THR A 246 11.59 12.06 12.53
C THR A 246 11.01 13.38 13.07
N ARG A 247 10.67 13.46 14.36
CA ARG A 247 10.08 14.65 14.99
C ARG A 247 11.08 15.44 15.83
N SER A 248 12.05 14.73 16.41
CA SER A 248 13.10 15.26 17.26
C SER A 248 14.42 14.58 16.92
N PRO A 249 14.99 14.84 15.71
CA PRO A 249 16.22 14.21 15.25
C PRO A 249 17.45 14.56 16.11
N GLU A 250 17.40 15.65 16.86
CA GLU A 250 18.41 16.05 17.83
C GLU A 250 18.64 14.99 18.92
N ASN A 251 17.61 14.23 19.30
CA ASN A 251 17.70 13.21 20.34
C ASN A 251 18.54 12.00 19.91
N VAL A 252 18.75 11.81 18.61
CA VAL A 252 19.56 10.73 18.04
C VAL A 252 20.86 11.24 17.44
N GLY A 253 21.25 12.49 17.74
CA GLY A 253 22.50 13.08 17.25
C GLY A 253 22.44 13.62 15.82
N LEU A 254 21.24 13.73 15.23
CA LEU A 254 21.01 14.27 13.89
C LEU A 254 20.47 15.70 13.93
N GLY A 255 21.08 16.54 14.76
CA GLY A 255 20.59 17.91 15.02
C GLY A 255 20.47 18.78 13.76
N HIS A 256 21.28 18.52 12.72
CA HIS A 256 21.21 19.23 11.43
C HIS A 256 19.91 18.97 10.67
N LEU A 257 19.23 17.83 10.91
CA LEU A 257 17.95 17.53 10.27
C LEU A 257 16.78 18.36 10.83
N THR A 258 16.95 18.99 12.00
CA THR A 258 15.89 19.76 12.66
C THR A 258 15.38 20.92 11.79
N GLU A 259 16.28 21.59 11.07
CA GLU A 259 15.93 22.71 10.18
C GLU A 259 15.47 22.23 8.80
N LEU A 260 15.63 20.95 8.49
CA LEU A 260 15.31 20.34 7.20
C LEU A 260 13.95 19.64 7.21
N ILE A 261 13.48 19.21 8.38
CA ILE A 261 12.19 18.54 8.57
C ILE A 261 11.14 19.56 9.02
N GLY A 262 10.21 19.89 8.13
CA GLY A 262 9.07 20.76 8.45
C GLY A 262 8.05 20.10 9.37
N PHE A 263 7.81 18.80 9.19
CA PHE A 263 7.04 17.99 10.13
C PHE A 263 7.45 16.50 10.06
N GLY A 264 7.44 15.83 11.21
CA GLY A 264 7.76 14.41 11.33
C GLY A 264 6.55 13.49 11.18
N ALA A 265 6.82 12.19 11.12
CA ALA A 265 5.81 11.16 10.85
C ALA A 265 4.76 11.06 11.98
N SER A 266 3.48 10.87 11.64
CA SER A 266 2.37 10.80 12.61
C SER A 266 2.35 9.47 13.40
N PRO A 267 1.51 9.31 14.45
CA PRO A 267 1.33 8.00 15.10
C PRO A 267 0.85 6.89 14.16
N ARG A 268 0.27 7.23 13.00
CA ARG A 268 -0.05 6.25 11.94
C ARG A 268 1.21 5.59 11.40
N ALA A 269 2.37 6.26 11.45
CA ALA A 269 3.65 5.66 11.09
C ALA A 269 4.03 4.53 12.04
N SER A 270 3.90 4.71 13.35
CA SER A 270 4.21 3.65 14.34
C SER A 270 3.29 2.43 14.15
N ILE A 271 1.99 2.67 13.99
CA ILE A 271 1.01 1.61 13.72
C ILE A 271 1.33 0.93 12.37
N GLY A 272 1.64 1.73 11.35
CA GLY A 272 1.96 1.29 10.00
C GLY A 272 3.21 0.42 9.94
N LEU A 273 4.30 0.86 10.59
CA LEU A 273 5.53 0.08 10.75
C LEU A 273 5.23 -1.24 11.47
N GLY A 274 4.48 -1.20 12.57
CA GLY A 274 4.14 -2.40 13.32
C GLY A 274 3.42 -3.44 12.47
N ILE A 275 2.30 -3.06 11.84
CA ILE A 275 1.51 -4.00 11.03
C ILE A 275 2.22 -4.42 9.75
N ALA A 276 2.97 -3.53 9.10
CA ALA A 276 3.74 -3.85 7.89
C ALA A 276 4.90 -4.80 8.20
N SER A 277 5.56 -4.64 9.36
CA SER A 277 6.63 -5.55 9.81
C SER A 277 6.08 -6.93 10.13
N LYS A 278 4.91 -7.02 10.77
CA LYS A 278 4.22 -8.31 10.97
C LYS A 278 3.85 -8.97 9.63
N ALA A 279 3.32 -8.20 8.67
CA ALA A 279 3.03 -8.72 7.34
C ALA A 279 4.31 -9.16 6.60
N HIS A 280 5.42 -8.44 6.76
CA HIS A 280 6.72 -8.84 6.21
C HIS A 280 7.24 -10.13 6.86
N ALA A 281 7.15 -10.29 8.18
CA ALA A 281 7.48 -11.53 8.87
C ALA A 281 6.63 -12.71 8.37
N PHE A 282 5.32 -12.49 8.17
CA PHE A 282 4.41 -13.49 7.60
C PHE A 282 4.85 -13.95 6.20
N LEU A 283 5.23 -13.01 5.34
CA LEU A 283 5.74 -13.28 3.99
C LEU A 283 7.08 -14.05 3.98
N ASN A 284 7.78 -14.06 5.12
CA ASN A 284 9.00 -14.81 5.37
C ASN A 284 8.76 -16.05 6.25
N HIS A 285 7.51 -16.49 6.38
CA HIS A 285 7.10 -17.69 7.13
C HIS A 285 7.41 -17.65 8.63
N ARG A 286 7.51 -16.46 9.23
CA ARG A 286 7.82 -16.28 10.65
C ARG A 286 6.64 -15.79 11.46
N GLY A 287 6.38 -16.45 12.59
CA GLY A 287 5.40 -16.07 13.60
C GLY A 287 5.85 -14.97 14.56
N TYR A 288 7.00 -14.35 14.32
CA TYR A 288 7.58 -13.28 15.12
C TYR A 288 8.31 -12.25 14.25
N VAL A 289 8.33 -10.99 14.69
CA VAL A 289 9.02 -9.89 14.02
C VAL A 289 10.47 -9.77 14.50
N VAL A 290 11.39 -9.51 13.57
CA VAL A 290 12.79 -9.12 13.86
C VAL A 290 13.04 -7.68 13.39
N PRO A 291 14.07 -6.97 13.88
CA PRO A 291 14.33 -5.59 13.49
C PRO A 291 14.53 -5.38 11.98
N GLU A 292 15.05 -6.39 11.27
CA GLU A 292 15.22 -6.36 9.82
C GLU A 292 13.87 -6.26 9.09
N ASP A 293 12.78 -6.81 9.65
CA ASP A 293 11.44 -6.65 9.10
C ASP A 293 11.00 -5.18 9.13
N VAL A 294 11.32 -4.47 10.23
CA VAL A 294 11.04 -3.05 10.39
C VAL A 294 11.83 -2.24 9.38
N ARG A 295 13.15 -2.49 9.26
CA ARG A 295 14.00 -1.79 8.28
C ARG A 295 13.55 -2.04 6.85
N ALA A 296 13.11 -3.26 6.52
CA ALA A 296 12.66 -3.62 5.17
C ALA A 296 11.39 -2.87 4.71
N VAL A 297 10.55 -2.41 5.65
CA VAL A 297 9.32 -1.66 5.35
C VAL A 297 9.42 -0.17 5.71
N ALA A 298 10.44 0.24 6.47
CA ALA A 298 10.55 1.59 7.01
C ALA A 298 10.53 2.67 5.94
N MET A 299 11.30 2.51 4.87
CA MET A 299 11.34 3.49 3.78
C MET A 299 9.96 3.71 3.15
N ASP A 300 9.22 2.64 2.89
CA ASP A 300 7.90 2.73 2.24
C ASP A 300 6.83 3.28 3.18
N VAL A 301 6.99 3.14 4.48
CA VAL A 301 6.08 3.68 5.49
C VAL A 301 6.41 5.13 5.82
N LEU A 302 7.67 5.54 5.84
CA LEU A 302 8.10 6.85 6.36
C LEU A 302 8.24 7.93 5.29
N ARG A 303 8.65 7.60 4.06
CA ARG A 303 9.00 8.60 3.03
C ARG A 303 7.91 9.63 2.73
N HIS A 304 6.65 9.24 2.88
CA HIS A 304 5.49 10.09 2.59
C HIS A 304 4.85 10.72 3.83
N ARG A 305 5.49 10.54 4.98
CA ARG A 305 5.06 11.05 6.28
C ARG A 305 6.02 12.08 6.85
N ILE A 306 7.04 12.46 6.09
CA ILE A 306 8.02 13.49 6.46
C ILE A 306 7.87 14.65 5.49
N GLY A 307 7.56 15.82 6.02
CA GLY A 307 7.53 17.07 5.27
C GLY A 307 8.89 17.74 5.31
N LEU A 308 9.36 18.20 4.15
CA LEU A 308 10.60 18.96 4.04
C LEU A 308 10.33 20.46 4.24
N THR A 309 11.32 21.19 4.74
CA THR A 309 11.31 22.66 4.71
C THR A 309 11.68 23.18 3.33
N PHE A 310 11.42 24.45 3.07
CA PHE A 310 11.80 25.09 1.80
C PHE A 310 13.33 25.10 1.62
N GLU A 311 14.06 25.24 2.72
CA GLU A 311 15.52 25.16 2.77
C GLU A 311 16.01 23.78 2.32
N ALA A 312 15.41 22.69 2.82
CA ALA A 312 15.74 21.33 2.40
C ALA A 312 15.47 21.10 0.91
N GLU A 313 14.35 21.61 0.39
CA GLU A 313 14.06 21.54 -1.04
C GLU A 313 15.10 22.32 -1.87
N ALA A 314 15.52 23.50 -1.42
CA ALA A 314 16.54 24.31 -2.09
C ALA A 314 17.92 23.61 -2.13
N GLU A 315 18.23 22.82 -1.09
CA GLU A 315 19.45 22.01 -1.00
C GLU A 315 19.34 20.67 -1.75
N ASN A 316 18.21 20.38 -2.41
CA ASN A 316 17.91 19.11 -3.06
C ASN A 316 17.97 17.89 -2.12
N ILE A 317 17.64 18.11 -0.85
CA ILE A 317 17.52 17.03 0.13
C ILE A 317 16.19 16.31 -0.09
N THR A 318 16.20 14.98 -0.08
CA THR A 318 14.99 14.17 -0.28
C THR A 318 14.51 13.51 1.02
N GLN A 319 13.22 13.16 1.07
CA GLN A 319 12.70 12.38 2.21
C GLN A 319 13.43 11.05 2.35
N GLU A 320 13.80 10.38 1.25
CA GLU A 320 14.56 9.14 1.28
C GLU A 320 15.93 9.28 1.95
N GLN A 321 16.63 10.40 1.73
CA GLN A 321 17.92 10.65 2.39
C GLN A 321 17.74 10.79 3.91
N ILE A 322 16.76 11.58 4.34
CA ILE A 322 16.43 11.78 5.77
C ILE A 322 16.06 10.45 6.43
N VAL A 323 15.19 9.66 5.80
CA VAL A 323 14.78 8.35 6.33
C VAL A 323 15.97 7.41 6.44
N THR A 324 16.85 7.38 5.44
CA THR A 324 18.06 6.54 5.45
C THR A 324 18.97 6.93 6.60
N GLU A 325 19.25 8.22 6.78
CA GLU A 325 20.11 8.72 7.86
C GLU A 325 19.55 8.40 9.24
N ILE A 326 18.24 8.59 9.45
CA ILE A 326 17.55 8.19 10.68
C ILE A 326 17.67 6.68 10.91
N MET A 327 17.44 5.86 9.89
CA MET A 327 17.51 4.40 9.99
C MET A 327 18.92 3.89 10.30
N ASP A 328 19.95 4.59 9.87
CA ASP A 328 21.35 4.22 10.12
C ASP A 328 21.83 4.66 11.50
N MET A 329 21.26 5.73 12.06
CA MET A 329 21.65 6.26 13.37
C MET A 329 20.88 5.63 14.54
N VAL A 330 19.60 5.29 14.35
CA VAL A 330 18.79 4.69 15.42
C VAL A 330 19.28 3.26 15.69
N VAL A 331 19.69 3.01 16.93
CA VAL A 331 20.29 1.74 17.37
C VAL A 331 19.29 0.59 17.24
N VAL A 332 19.72 -0.49 16.58
CA VAL A 332 18.98 -1.74 16.46
C VAL A 332 19.10 -2.52 17.79
N PRO A 333 17.98 -3.05 18.35
CA PRO A 333 17.93 -3.63 19.70
C PRO A 333 18.59 -5.02 19.89
#